data_AF-A0AAF1BN30-F1
#
_entry.id   AF-A0AAF1BN30-F1
#
_cell.length_a   1.000
_cell.length_b   1.000
_cell.length_c   1.000
_cell.angle_alpha   90.00
_cell.angle_beta   90.00
_cell.angle_gamma   90.00
#
_symmetry.space_group_name_H-M   'P 1'
#
loop_
_entity.id
_entity.type
_entity.pdbx_description
1 polymer ?
#
loop_
_entity_poly.entity_id
_entity_poly.type
_entity_poly.pdbx_seq_one_letter_code
_entity_poly.pdbx_strand_id
1 'polypeptide(L)'
;MAKSLRSKTKLAARRRKAHESHYAVANAARTARISAKLLNKDGGEEQDAEGDDKMAEGGEEEDAEMGEETKKISTSAPRESRREQWRESKGMAPRPKLKGQNKLGRPISRHKAGKTKRRR
;
A
#
# COMPACT_ATOMS: atom_id res chain seq x y z
N MET A 1 16.18 24.98 35.08
CA MET A 1 15.39 25.03 33.82
C MET A 1 14.81 23.64 33.53
N ALA A 2 13.49 23.50 33.46
CA ALA A 2 12.87 22.23 33.07
C ALA A 2 13.08 21.94 31.57
N LYS A 3 13.08 20.66 31.19
CA LYS A 3 13.20 20.25 29.77
C LYS A 3 11.86 20.40 29.07
N SER A 4 11.83 21.07 27.92
CA SER A 4 10.64 21.18 27.06
C SER A 4 10.16 19.81 26.53
N LEU A 5 8.86 19.70 26.23
CA LEU A 5 8.26 18.52 25.59
C LEU A 5 8.95 18.13 24.28
N ARG A 6 9.46 19.11 23.53
CA ARG A 6 10.15 18.90 22.25
C ARG A 6 11.67 18.80 22.39
N SER A 7 12.19 18.74 23.62
CA SER A 7 13.62 18.59 23.84
C SER A 7 14.12 17.26 23.26
N LYS A 8 15.24 17.30 22.54
CA LYS A 8 15.80 16.13 21.84
C LYS A 8 16.04 14.95 22.79
N THR A 9 16.55 15.22 23.99
CA THR A 9 16.80 14.21 25.02
C THR A 9 15.53 13.52 25.50
N LYS A 10 14.43 14.25 25.71
CA LYS A 10 13.13 13.67 26.07
C LYS A 10 12.52 12.88 24.91
N LEU A 11 12.59 13.41 23.69
CA LEU A 11 12.06 12.73 22.50
C LEU A 11 12.81 11.42 22.23
N ALA A 12 14.14 11.41 22.33
CA ALA A 12 14.95 10.19 22.17
C ALA A 12 14.58 9.13 23.21
N ALA A 13 14.46 9.51 24.48
CA ALA A 13 14.03 8.59 25.54
C ALA A 13 12.62 8.03 25.31
N ARG A 14 11.68 8.85 24.81
CA ARG A 14 10.32 8.41 24.46
C ARG A 14 10.31 7.45 23.29
N ARG A 15 11.10 7.72 22.24
CA ARG A 15 11.24 6.81 21.08
C ARG A 15 11.76 5.45 21.52
N ARG A 16 12.83 5.43 22.34
CA ARG A 16 13.35 4.17 22.90
C ARG A 16 12.28 3.40 23.67
N LYS A 17 11.53 4.06 24.54
CA LYS A 17 10.41 3.42 25.26
C LYS A 17 9.30 2.91 24.35
N ALA A 18 8.99 3.59 23.25
CA ALA A 18 7.95 3.14 22.33
C ALA A 18 8.29 1.81 21.64
N HIS A 19 9.57 1.51 21.41
CA HIS A 19 10.00 0.33 20.66
C HIS A 19 10.63 -0.77 21.52
N GLU A 20 11.31 -0.43 22.61
CA GLU A 20 12.12 -1.38 23.39
C GLU A 20 11.53 -1.72 24.77
N SER A 21 10.42 -1.10 25.16
CA SER A 21 9.81 -1.35 26.48
C SER A 21 8.48 -2.09 26.40
N HIS A 22 7.87 -2.35 27.56
CA HIS A 22 6.56 -3.00 27.68
C HIS A 22 5.45 -2.38 26.81
N TYR A 23 5.55 -1.09 26.45
CA TYR A 23 4.63 -0.46 25.50
C TYR A 23 4.63 -1.15 24.12
N ALA A 24 5.79 -1.58 23.64
CA ALA A 24 5.92 -2.27 22.37
C ALA A 24 5.21 -3.63 22.42
N VAL A 25 5.46 -4.41 23.49
CA VAL A 25 4.84 -5.73 23.73
C VAL A 25 3.31 -5.61 23.81
N ALA A 26 2.79 -4.67 24.59
CA ALA A 26 1.35 -4.47 24.74
C ALA A 26 0.69 -4.05 23.42
N ASN A 27 1.36 -3.21 22.63
CA ASN A 27 0.86 -2.82 21.31
C ASN A 27 0.88 -4.00 20.33
N ALA A 28 1.95 -4.80 20.30
CA ALA A 28 2.06 -5.99 19.46
C ALA A 28 0.96 -7.02 19.79
N ALA A 29 0.70 -7.26 21.08
CA ALA A 29 -0.38 -8.16 21.51
C ALA A 29 -1.77 -7.64 21.11
N ARG A 30 -1.98 -6.31 21.14
CA ARG A 30 -3.24 -5.71 20.67
C ARG A 30 -3.39 -5.85 19.16
N THR A 31 -2.34 -5.59 18.40
CA THR A 31 -2.38 -5.74 16.93
C THR A 31 -2.60 -7.19 16.53
N ALA A 32 -1.98 -8.15 17.21
CA ALA A 32 -2.17 -9.58 16.96
C ALA A 32 -3.62 -10.03 17.20
N ARG A 33 -4.24 -9.59 18.31
CA ARG A 33 -5.66 -9.86 18.58
C ARG A 33 -6.58 -9.28 17.51
N ILE A 34 -6.30 -8.05 17.06
CA ILE A 34 -7.13 -7.42 16.02
C ILE A 34 -6.97 -8.17 14.70
N SER A 35 -5.74 -8.55 14.33
CA SER A 35 -5.54 -9.34 13.11
C SER A 35 -6.21 -10.71 13.19
N ALA A 36 -6.18 -11.38 14.35
CA ALA A 36 -6.84 -12.68 14.52
C ALA A 36 -8.37 -12.56 14.36
N LYS A 37 -8.98 -11.53 14.95
CA LYS A 37 -10.41 -11.23 14.77
C LYS A 37 -10.79 -10.88 13.33
N LEU A 38 -9.97 -10.10 12.64
CA LEU A 38 -10.25 -9.69 11.26
C LEU A 38 -10.10 -10.84 10.26
N LEU A 39 -9.20 -11.78 10.55
CA LEU A 39 -8.93 -12.93 9.70
C LEU A 39 -9.76 -14.16 10.09
N ASN A 40 -10.71 -14.04 11.03
CA ASN A 40 -11.44 -15.18 11.61
C ASN A 40 -10.52 -16.33 12.07
N LYS A 41 -9.28 -16.02 12.46
CA LYS A 41 -8.30 -17.04 12.89
C LYS A 41 -8.65 -17.61 14.28
N ASP A 42 -9.47 -16.87 15.03
CA ASP A 42 -10.11 -17.33 16.27
C ASP A 42 -11.52 -17.88 15.99
N GLY A 43 -11.80 -18.29 14.75
CA GLY A 43 -13.08 -18.84 14.32
C GLY A 43 -13.48 -20.03 15.19
N GLY A 44 -14.54 -19.82 15.96
CA GLY A 44 -15.30 -20.91 16.53
C GLY A 44 -15.84 -21.78 15.41
N GLU A 45 -15.32 -22.99 15.32
CA GLU A 45 -16.12 -24.16 14.97
C GLU A 45 -17.06 -24.41 16.15
N GLU A 46 -18.26 -23.80 16.12
CA GLU A 46 -19.50 -24.15 16.86
C GLU A 46 -20.36 -22.89 17.04
N GLN A 47 -20.89 -22.40 15.94
CA GLN A 47 -22.22 -21.80 15.84
C GLN A 47 -22.46 -21.55 14.35
N ASP A 48 -22.83 -22.62 13.66
CA ASP A 48 -23.85 -22.60 12.60
C ASP A 48 -24.00 -24.04 12.09
N ALA A 49 -24.83 -24.81 12.78
CA ALA A 49 -25.38 -26.05 12.26
C ALA A 49 -26.91 -26.04 12.47
N GLU A 50 -27.58 -25.11 11.78
CA GLU A 50 -28.92 -25.36 11.21
C GLU A 50 -29.18 -24.31 10.09
N GLY A 51 -29.06 -24.73 8.83
CA GLY A 51 -29.51 -23.99 7.65
C GLY A 51 -28.38 -23.55 6.71
N ASP A 52 -27.90 -24.42 5.81
CA ASP A 52 -28.35 -24.45 4.39
C ASP A 52 -27.60 -23.38 3.56
N ASP A 53 -26.77 -23.64 2.53
CA ASP A 53 -26.53 -24.76 1.65
C ASP A 53 -25.28 -24.38 0.79
N LYS A 54 -24.51 -25.36 0.30
CA LYS A 54 -23.55 -25.29 -0.85
C LYS A 54 -22.31 -24.36 -0.72
N MET A 55 -21.04 -24.81 -0.81
CA MET A 55 -20.44 -25.91 -1.58
C MET A 55 -18.99 -26.16 -1.12
N ALA A 56 -18.65 -27.45 -0.99
CA ALA A 56 -17.41 -28.15 -1.39
C ALA A 56 -16.05 -27.52 -1.04
N GLU A 57 -15.27 -28.04 -0.07
CA GLU A 57 -14.55 -29.33 -0.06
C GLU A 57 -13.24 -29.32 -0.88
N GLY A 58 -12.16 -29.72 -0.21
CA GLY A 58 -10.80 -29.92 -0.73
C GLY A 58 -9.85 -28.86 -0.14
N GLY A 59 -8.94 -29.14 0.76
CA GLY A 59 -8.26 -30.37 1.14
C GLY A 59 -6.87 -29.91 1.59
N GLU A 60 -6.42 -30.31 2.77
CA GLU A 60 -5.02 -30.17 3.17
C GLU A 60 -4.17 -30.96 2.19
N GLU A 61 -3.29 -30.31 1.43
CA GLU A 61 -1.94 -30.79 1.16
C GLU A 61 -1.15 -29.76 0.36
N GLU A 62 0.15 -29.75 0.68
CA GLU A 62 1.25 -29.24 -0.12
C GLU A 62 1.50 -27.73 -0.15
N ASP A 63 2.69 -27.42 0.38
CA ASP A 63 3.62 -26.37 -0.04
C ASP A 63 3.83 -26.44 -1.57
N ALA A 64 2.75 -26.21 -2.31
CA ALA A 64 2.75 -26.06 -3.75
C ALA A 64 3.36 -24.69 -4.03
N GLU A 65 4.66 -24.74 -4.29
CA GLU A 65 5.42 -23.80 -5.11
C GLU A 65 4.45 -23.10 -6.09
N MET A 66 4.05 -21.87 -5.73
CA MET A 66 3.21 -21.00 -6.57
C MET A 66 4.02 -20.57 -7.80
N GLY A 67 4.21 -21.51 -8.71
CA GLY A 67 4.77 -21.35 -10.05
C GLY A 67 3.76 -20.76 -11.03
N GLU A 68 2.75 -20.03 -10.55
CA GLU A 68 2.02 -19.11 -11.39
C GLU A 68 2.91 -17.89 -11.59
N GLU A 69 3.55 -17.80 -12.76
CA GLU A 69 4.24 -16.58 -13.18
C GLU A 69 3.33 -15.39 -12.86
N THR A 70 3.73 -14.57 -11.90
CA THR A 70 2.96 -13.40 -11.50
C THR A 70 2.77 -12.57 -12.76
N LYS A 71 1.55 -12.61 -13.35
CA LYS A 71 1.23 -11.75 -14.49
C LYS A 71 1.52 -10.35 -14.00
N LYS A 72 2.51 -9.70 -14.63
CA LYS A 72 3.00 -8.39 -14.22
C LYS A 72 1.88 -7.40 -14.53
N ILE A 73 0.93 -7.27 -13.61
CA ILE A 73 -0.18 -6.32 -13.71
C ILE A 73 0.49 -4.96 -13.73
N SER A 74 0.58 -4.39 -14.92
CA SER A 74 1.17 -3.09 -15.07
C SER A 74 0.27 -2.08 -14.38
N THR A 75 0.68 -1.61 -13.21
CA THR A 75 0.08 -0.44 -12.55
C THR A 75 0.24 0.85 -13.40
N SER A 76 0.84 0.74 -14.59
CA SER A 76 0.94 1.79 -15.60
C SER A 76 -0.19 1.74 -16.64
N ALA A 77 -1.24 0.94 -16.45
CA ALA A 77 -2.42 0.99 -17.30
C ALA A 77 -2.90 2.45 -17.50
N PRO A 78 -3.46 2.80 -18.67
CA PRO A 78 -3.88 4.17 -18.95
C PRO A 78 -4.85 4.62 -17.86
N ARG A 79 -4.40 5.53 -17.00
CA ARG A 79 -5.27 6.18 -16.04
C ARG A 79 -6.13 7.10 -16.86
N GLU A 80 -7.32 6.63 -17.24
CA GLU A 80 -8.34 7.34 -18.02
C GLU A 80 -8.49 8.78 -17.55
N SER A 81 -7.62 9.66 -18.04
CA SER A 81 -7.58 11.02 -17.55
C SER A 81 -8.72 11.74 -18.24
N ARG A 82 -9.48 12.56 -17.50
CA ARG A 82 -10.58 13.36 -18.07
C ARG A 82 -10.20 14.11 -19.35
N ARG A 83 -8.90 14.45 -19.50
CA ARG A 83 -8.34 15.10 -20.68
C ARG A 83 -8.13 14.15 -21.88
N GLU A 84 -7.79 12.89 -21.65
CA GLU A 84 -7.71 11.87 -22.71
C GLU A 84 -9.11 11.50 -23.19
N GLN A 85 -10.06 11.27 -22.26
CA GLN A 85 -11.48 11.05 -22.60
C GLN A 85 -12.08 12.22 -23.40
N TRP A 86 -11.82 13.47 -23.01
CA TRP A 86 -12.28 14.63 -23.79
C TRP A 86 -11.66 14.68 -25.20
N ARG A 87 -10.39 14.30 -25.35
CA ARG A 87 -9.72 14.26 -26.66
C ARG A 87 -10.31 13.17 -27.54
N GLU A 88 -10.52 11.98 -27.00
CA GLU A 88 -11.19 10.86 -27.67
C GLU A 88 -12.61 11.25 -28.09
N SER A 89 -13.39 11.90 -27.21
CA SER A 89 -14.73 12.43 -27.53
C SER A 89 -14.73 13.51 -28.62
N LYS A 90 -13.59 14.14 -28.86
CA LYS A 90 -13.39 15.15 -29.90
C LYS A 90 -12.60 14.62 -31.10
N GLY A 91 -12.42 13.30 -31.20
CA GLY A 91 -11.69 12.66 -32.30
C GLY A 91 -10.20 13.04 -32.39
N MET A 92 -9.62 13.56 -31.31
CA MET A 92 -8.21 13.96 -31.25
C MET A 92 -7.36 12.81 -30.71
N ALA A 93 -6.17 12.62 -31.29
CA ALA A 93 -5.19 11.65 -30.81
C ALA A 93 -4.84 11.87 -29.32
N PRO A 94 -4.49 10.81 -28.55
CA PRO A 94 -4.08 10.93 -27.15
C PRO A 94 -2.88 11.89 -27.03
N ARG A 95 -2.69 12.48 -25.83
CA ARG A 95 -1.61 13.45 -25.64
C ARG A 95 -0.27 12.77 -25.96
N PRO A 96 0.55 13.32 -26.88
CA PRO A 96 1.83 12.69 -27.21
C PRO A 96 2.71 12.63 -25.96
N LYS A 97 3.31 11.46 -25.73
CA LYS A 97 4.34 11.29 -24.69
C LYS A 97 5.51 12.19 -25.05
N LEU A 98 6.04 12.93 -24.07
CA LEU A 98 7.24 13.73 -24.26
C LEU A 98 8.40 12.76 -24.53
N LYS A 99 8.93 12.78 -25.76
CA LYS A 99 10.08 11.98 -26.20
C LYS A 99 11.23 12.93 -26.55
N GLY A 100 12.46 12.50 -26.30
CA GLY A 100 13.67 13.25 -26.64
C GLY A 100 14.34 13.94 -25.44
N GLN A 101 15.38 14.72 -25.75
CA GLN A 101 16.20 15.44 -24.78
C GLN A 101 15.91 16.94 -24.84
N ASN A 102 16.00 17.61 -23.69
CA ASN A 102 15.98 19.07 -23.63
C ASN A 102 17.32 19.64 -24.16
N LYS A 103 17.40 20.97 -24.32
CA LYS A 103 18.64 21.66 -24.77
C LYS A 103 19.87 21.39 -23.89
N LEU A 104 19.69 20.81 -22.70
CA LEU A 104 20.74 20.45 -21.75
C LEU A 104 21.08 18.94 -21.78
N GLY A 105 20.62 18.20 -22.80
CA GLY A 105 20.89 16.77 -22.95
C GLY A 105 20.14 15.84 -21.98
N ARG A 106 19.21 16.38 -21.17
CA ARG A 106 18.46 15.58 -20.18
C ARG A 106 17.10 15.13 -20.75
N PRO A 107 16.57 13.97 -20.34
CA PRO A 107 15.23 13.53 -20.75
C PRO A 107 14.17 14.61 -20.50
N ILE A 108 13.33 14.89 -21.50
CA ILE A 108 12.27 15.90 -21.39
C ILE A 108 11.24 15.41 -20.35
N SER A 109 11.07 16.22 -19.30
CA SER A 109 10.11 15.97 -18.22
C SER A 109 9.08 17.08 -18.18
N ARG A 110 7.86 16.78 -17.71
CA ARG A 110 6.78 17.78 -17.50
C ARG A 110 7.14 18.81 -16.42
N HIS A 111 8.10 18.48 -15.56
CA HIS A 111 8.63 19.35 -14.53
C HIS A 111 10.01 19.87 -14.97
N LYS A 112 10.32 21.14 -14.68
CA LYS A 112 11.66 21.68 -14.90
C LYS A 112 12.67 20.82 -14.11
N ALA A 113 13.76 20.43 -14.77
CA ALA A 113 14.85 19.73 -14.11
C ALA A 113 15.30 20.52 -12.87
N GLY A 114 15.42 19.84 -11.72
CA GLY A 114 15.81 20.47 -10.46
C GLY A 114 14.69 21.11 -9.63
N LYS A 115 13.43 21.13 -10.09
CA LYS A 115 12.31 21.63 -9.28
C LYS A 115 11.64 20.49 -8.53
N THR A 116 11.68 20.53 -7.20
CA THR A 116 11.01 19.53 -6.35
C THR A 116 9.50 19.54 -6.62
N LYS A 117 8.91 18.34 -6.69
CA LYS A 117 7.46 18.18 -6.85
C LYS A 117 6.79 18.88 -5.67
N ARG A 118 6.04 19.97 -5.92
CA ARG A 118 5.24 20.61 -4.88
C ARG A 118 4.19 19.58 -4.45
N ARG A 119 4.31 19.08 -3.21
CA ARG A 119 3.26 18.26 -2.58
C ARG A 119 2.04 19.18 -2.48
N ARG A 120 1.03 18.90 -3.29
CA ARG A 120 -0.33 19.35 -3.06
C ARG A 120 -1.08 18.14 -2.54
#